data_AF-A0A956L513-F1
#
_entry.id   AF-A0A956L513-F1
#
_cell.length_a   1.000
_cell.length_b   1.000
_cell.length_c   1.000
_cell.angle_alpha   90.00
_cell.angle_beta   90.00
_cell.angle_gamma   90.00
#
_symmetry.space_group_name_H-M   'P 1'
#
loop_
_entity.id
_entity.type
_entity.pdbx_description
1 polymer ?
#
loop_
_entity_poly.entity_id
_entity_poly.type
_entity_poly.pdbx_seq_one_letter_code
_entity_poly.pdbx_strand_id
1 'polypeptide(L)'
;MTTTTAAPDPRAERLTEAAKRLRQVHKRLNILKMIAWPREARERFFAQGQSVLPHVEYRGYDPTEDLEDCAEATRLAPQDPVVGAWLRRQARALRLSARMMGAMGTPRLSHYSQKL
;
A
#
# COMPACT_ATOMS: atom_id res chain seq x y z
N MET A 1 15.35 35.10 26.51
CA MET A 1 15.07 34.92 25.07
C MET A 1 13.97 33.89 24.96
N THR A 2 12.73 34.35 24.87
CA THR A 2 11.55 33.49 24.71
C THR A 2 11.49 32.99 23.27
N THR A 3 11.64 31.69 23.05
CA THR A 3 11.32 31.05 21.78
C THR A 3 9.80 31.12 21.58
N THR A 4 9.35 32.03 20.73
CA THR A 4 8.00 32.01 20.17
C THR A 4 7.86 30.73 19.34
N THR A 5 7.20 29.71 19.87
CA THR A 5 6.66 28.61 19.07
C THR A 5 5.60 29.21 18.15
N ALA A 6 6.00 29.52 16.90
CA ALA A 6 5.06 29.92 15.88
C ALA A 6 4.07 28.76 15.63
N ALA A 7 2.78 29.07 15.52
CA ALA A 7 1.76 28.10 15.16
C ALA A 7 2.15 27.40 13.85
N PRO A 8 1.87 26.09 13.69
CA PRO A 8 2.30 25.38 12.49
C PRO A 8 1.65 25.97 11.24
N ASP A 9 2.42 26.07 10.15
CA ASP A 9 1.88 26.46 8.85
C ASP A 9 0.78 25.47 8.42
N PRO A 10 -0.47 25.92 8.19
CA PRO A 10 -1.57 25.04 7.76
C PRO A 10 -1.24 24.21 6.52
N ARG A 11 -0.35 24.69 5.64
CA ARG A 11 0.13 23.92 4.50
C ARG A 11 1.00 22.74 4.94
N ALA A 12 1.92 22.97 5.86
CA ALA A 12 2.80 21.93 6.41
C ALA A 12 2.00 20.86 7.17
N GLU A 13 0.95 21.25 7.88
CA GLU A 13 0.04 20.31 8.56
C GLU A 13 -0.66 19.38 7.56
N ARG A 14 -1.26 19.94 6.49
CA ARG A 14 -1.93 19.16 5.44
C ARG A 14 -1.00 18.18 4.74
N LEU A 15 0.23 18.62 4.44
CA LEU A 15 1.26 17.76 3.85
C LEU A 15 1.66 16.62 4.78
N THR A 16 1.85 16.93 6.06
CA THR A 16 2.21 15.96 7.09
C THR A 16 1.10 14.92 7.24
N GLU A 17 -0.16 15.35 7.23
CA GLU A 17 -1.31 14.46 7.34
C GLU A 17 -1.45 13.54 6.12
N ALA A 18 -1.30 14.08 4.90
CA ALA A 18 -1.27 13.27 3.68
C ALA A 18 -0.17 12.21 3.74
N ALA A 19 1.05 12.59 4.14
CA ALA A 19 2.18 11.67 4.24
C ALA A 19 1.96 10.60 5.32
N LYS A 20 1.37 10.95 6.47
CA LYS A 20 1.04 10.02 7.55
C LYS A 20 0.07 8.94 7.06
N ARG A 21 -0.99 9.33 6.34
CA ARG A 21 -1.97 8.38 5.78
C ARG A 21 -1.33 7.41 4.80
N LEU A 22 -0.57 7.92 3.84
CA LEU A 22 0.15 7.08 2.88
C LEU A 22 1.13 6.11 3.57
N ARG A 23 1.79 6.55 4.65
CA ARG A 23 2.65 5.68 5.46
C ARG A 23 1.87 4.57 6.15
N GLN A 24 0.67 4.82 6.65
CA GLN A 24 -0.16 3.77 7.27
C GLN A 24 -0.59 2.73 6.24
N VAL A 25 -1.06 3.19 5.08
CA VAL A 25 -1.39 2.29 3.95
C VAL A 25 -0.19 1.42 3.60
N HIS A 26 1.00 2.01 3.41
CA HIS A 26 2.21 1.26 3.09
C HIS A 26 2.56 0.20 4.16
N LYS A 27 2.33 0.50 5.44
CA LYS A 27 2.55 -0.47 6.53
C LYS A 27 1.57 -1.63 6.48
N ARG A 28 0.28 -1.37 6.20
CA ARG A 28 -0.76 -2.40 6.11
C ARG A 28 -0.55 -3.31 4.90
N LEU A 29 -0.20 -2.72 3.76
CA LEU A 29 -0.11 -3.43 2.47
C LEU A 29 1.01 -4.46 2.35
N ASN A 30 2.00 -4.51 3.26
CA ASN A 30 3.21 -5.33 3.25
C ASN A 30 3.18 -6.57 2.30
N ILE A 31 3.37 -6.31 1.00
CA ILE A 31 2.94 -7.20 -0.08
C ILE A 31 3.71 -8.52 -0.01
N LEU A 32 5.03 -8.41 0.16
CA LEU A 32 5.93 -9.56 0.22
C LEU A 32 5.56 -10.50 1.37
N LYS A 33 5.17 -9.95 2.52
CA LYS A 33 4.75 -10.76 3.66
C LYS A 33 3.41 -11.46 3.39
N MET A 34 2.51 -10.81 2.67
CA MET A 34 1.18 -11.34 2.37
C MET A 34 1.18 -12.43 1.30
N ILE A 35 2.06 -12.32 0.30
CA ILE A 35 2.18 -13.33 -0.78
C ILE A 35 3.19 -14.44 -0.46
N ALA A 36 3.94 -14.31 0.62
CA ALA A 36 4.90 -15.32 1.05
C ALA A 36 4.19 -16.64 1.35
N TRP A 37 4.76 -17.73 0.85
CA TRP A 37 4.29 -19.06 1.23
C TRP A 37 4.45 -19.28 2.74
N PRO A 38 3.43 -19.88 3.40
CA PRO A 38 3.59 -20.44 4.74
C PRO A 38 4.78 -21.40 4.76
N ARG A 39 5.45 -21.50 5.91
CA ARG A 39 6.65 -22.34 6.05
C ARG A 39 6.35 -23.79 5.64
N GLU A 40 5.18 -24.28 6.02
CA GLU A 40 4.69 -25.63 5.76
C GLU A 40 4.52 -25.88 4.25
N ALA A 41 4.02 -24.89 3.50
CA ALA A 41 3.89 -25.00 2.04
C ALA A 41 5.26 -25.09 1.35
N ARG A 42 6.24 -24.32 1.83
CA ARG A 42 7.62 -24.38 1.36
C ARG A 42 8.29 -25.72 1.69
N GLU A 43 8.14 -26.20 2.93
CA GLU A 43 8.70 -27.47 3.37
C GLU A 43 8.13 -28.65 2.57
N ARG A 44 6.81 -28.67 2.35
CA ARG A 44 6.17 -29.68 1.49
C ARG A 44 6.69 -29.65 0.06
N PHE A 45 6.86 -28.45 -0.52
CA PHE A 45 7.39 -28.30 -1.88
C PHE A 45 8.78 -28.92 -2.03
N PHE A 46 9.68 -28.68 -1.06
CA PHE A 46 11.02 -29.29 -1.09
C PHE A 46 10.99 -30.79 -0.80
N ALA A 47 10.15 -31.26 0.14
CA ALA A 47 10.02 -32.69 0.45
C ALA A 47 9.49 -33.51 -0.74
N GLN A 48 8.68 -32.92 -1.62
CA GLN A 48 8.15 -33.55 -2.83
C GLN A 48 9.08 -33.42 -4.05
N GLY A 49 10.35 -33.07 -3.83
CA GLY A 49 11.35 -32.96 -4.89
C GLY A 49 11.07 -31.82 -5.87
N GLN A 50 10.33 -30.79 -5.47
CA GLN A 50 10.01 -29.61 -6.30
C GLN A 50 9.23 -29.95 -7.58
N SER A 51 8.57 -31.11 -7.61
CA SER A 51 7.92 -31.65 -8.80
C SER A 51 6.56 -31.00 -9.12
N VAL A 52 5.88 -30.46 -8.09
CA VAL A 52 4.56 -29.83 -8.22
C VAL A 52 4.50 -28.57 -7.36
N LEU A 53 3.98 -27.48 -7.89
CA LEU A 53 3.74 -26.25 -7.12
C LEU A 53 2.69 -26.50 -6.02
N PRO A 54 2.92 -26.05 -4.78
CA PRO A 54 1.93 -26.22 -3.72
C PRO A 54 0.69 -25.38 -4.01
N HIS A 55 -0.48 -25.94 -3.74
CA HIS A 55 -1.70 -25.16 -3.67
C HIS A 55 -1.67 -24.33 -2.37
N VAL A 56 -1.65 -23.00 -2.49
CA VAL A 56 -1.62 -22.07 -1.37
C VAL A 56 -2.88 -21.21 -1.43
N GLU A 57 -3.73 -21.32 -0.41
CA GLU A 57 -4.85 -20.42 -0.22
C GLU A 57 -4.37 -19.13 0.45
N TYR A 58 -4.55 -18.01 -0.24
CA TYR A 58 -4.25 -16.70 0.31
C TYR A 58 -5.43 -16.19 1.12
N ARG A 59 -5.18 -15.63 2.31
CA ARG A 59 -6.21 -14.96 3.09
C ARG A 59 -6.73 -13.75 2.31
N GLY A 60 -8.05 -13.62 2.23
CA GLY A 60 -8.68 -12.43 1.66
C GLY A 60 -8.21 -11.15 2.36
N TYR A 61 -8.01 -10.10 1.57
CA TYR A 61 -7.64 -8.78 2.05
C TYR A 61 -8.75 -7.79 1.72
N ASP A 62 -9.23 -7.04 2.71
CA ASP A 62 -10.16 -5.95 2.49
C ASP A 62 -9.39 -4.64 2.29
N PRO A 63 -9.41 -4.05 1.08
CA PRO A 63 -8.66 -2.82 0.81
C PRO A 63 -9.41 -1.54 1.19
N THR A 64 -10.63 -1.63 1.75
CA THR A 64 -11.52 -0.46 1.92
C THR A 64 -10.84 0.71 2.63
N GLU A 65 -10.26 0.47 3.82
CA GLU A 65 -9.56 1.49 4.60
C GLU A 65 -8.36 2.10 3.84
N ASP A 66 -7.62 1.29 3.08
CA ASP A 66 -6.48 1.78 2.29
C ASP A 66 -6.92 2.69 1.15
N LEU A 67 -8.03 2.35 0.50
CA LEU A 67 -8.59 3.13 -0.60
C LEU A 67 -9.08 4.48 -0.09
N GLU A 68 -9.72 4.51 1.08
CA GLU A 68 -10.16 5.72 1.75
C GLU A 68 -8.99 6.61 2.14
N ASP A 69 -7.96 6.06 2.78
CA ASP A 69 -6.74 6.80 3.15
C ASP A 69 -6.00 7.36 1.93
N CYS A 70 -5.91 6.59 0.84
CA CYS A 70 -5.32 7.08 -0.42
C CYS A 70 -6.15 8.21 -1.03
N ALA A 71 -7.48 8.13 -0.97
CA ALA A 71 -8.37 9.16 -1.47
C ALA A 71 -8.27 10.45 -0.63
N GLU A 72 -8.18 10.33 0.69
CA GLU A 72 -7.97 11.47 1.59
C GLU A 72 -6.60 12.12 1.37
N ALA A 73 -5.53 11.34 1.29
CA ALA A 73 -4.20 11.85 0.99
C ALA A 73 -4.15 12.57 -0.37
N THR A 74 -4.91 12.09 -1.36
CA THR A 74 -5.04 12.77 -2.66
C THR A 74 -5.75 14.12 -2.54
N ARG A 75 -6.78 14.23 -1.70
CA ARG A 75 -7.52 15.48 -1.43
C ARG A 75 -6.68 16.50 -0.65
N LEU A 76 -5.84 16.03 0.27
CA LEU A 76 -4.93 16.87 1.05
C LEU A 76 -3.70 17.33 0.24
N ALA A 77 -3.35 16.63 -0.84
CA ALA A 77 -2.20 16.98 -1.66
C ALA A 77 -2.39 18.36 -2.33
N PRO A 78 -1.44 19.30 -2.17
CA PRO A 78 -1.53 20.61 -2.79
C PRO A 78 -1.51 20.52 -4.33
N GLN A 79 -2.02 21.53 -5.03
CA GLN A 79 -2.03 21.54 -6.50
C GLN A 79 -0.66 21.90 -7.12
N ASP A 80 0.42 21.93 -6.34
CA ASP A 80 1.75 22.23 -6.87
C ASP A 80 2.35 21.06 -7.68
N PRO A 81 3.21 21.36 -8.67
CA PRO A 81 3.75 20.36 -9.60
C PRO A 81 4.85 19.50 -9.00
N VAL A 82 5.31 19.76 -7.76
CA VAL A 82 6.45 19.07 -7.16
C VAL A 82 5.96 18.13 -6.06
N VAL A 83 5.61 18.67 -4.90
CA VAL A 83 5.22 17.91 -3.72
C VAL A 83 3.82 17.34 -3.90
N GLY A 84 2.91 18.16 -4.42
CA GLY A 84 1.54 17.75 -4.72
C GLY A 84 1.49 16.61 -5.72
N ALA A 85 2.19 16.77 -6.85
CA ALA A 85 2.27 15.74 -7.88
C ALA A 85 2.91 14.44 -7.36
N TRP A 86 3.97 14.56 -6.55
CA TRP A 86 4.60 13.41 -5.93
C TRP A 86 3.64 12.66 -4.98
N LEU A 87 2.93 13.36 -4.09
CA LEU A 87 1.95 12.76 -3.18
C LEU A 87 0.84 12.02 -3.94
N ARG A 88 0.28 12.64 -4.99
CA ARG A 88 -0.75 12.00 -5.82
C ARG A 88 -0.21 10.75 -6.53
N ARG A 89 1.04 10.77 -6.98
CA ARG A 89 1.70 9.59 -7.58
C ARG A 89 1.83 8.45 -6.56
N GLN A 90 2.25 8.76 -5.33
CA GLN A 90 2.35 7.76 -4.26
C GLN A 90 0.97 7.19 -3.89
N ALA A 91 -0.05 8.05 -3.74
CA ALA A 91 -1.42 7.63 -3.49
C ALA A 91 -1.95 6.72 -4.61
N ARG A 92 -1.66 7.03 -5.88
CA ARG A 92 -2.02 6.18 -7.02
C ARG A 92 -1.36 4.80 -6.93
N ALA A 93 -0.07 4.74 -6.65
CA ALA A 93 0.67 3.48 -6.54
C ALA A 93 0.12 2.60 -5.39
N LEU A 94 -0.04 3.18 -4.19
CA LEU A 94 -0.59 2.48 -3.04
C LEU A 94 -2.04 2.02 -3.25
N ARG A 95 -2.86 2.82 -3.92
CA ARG A 95 -4.23 2.44 -4.29
C ARG A 95 -4.26 1.24 -5.24
N LEU A 96 -3.35 1.18 -6.21
CA LEU A 96 -3.22 0.04 -7.12
C LEU A 96 -2.74 -1.21 -6.37
N SER A 97 -1.76 -1.05 -5.48
CA SER A 97 -1.30 -2.12 -4.59
C SER A 97 -2.43 -2.66 -3.71
N ALA A 98 -3.25 -1.80 -3.07
CA ALA A 98 -4.39 -2.24 -2.27
C ALA A 98 -5.41 -3.03 -3.08
N ARG A 99 -5.74 -2.58 -4.30
CA ARG A 99 -6.63 -3.32 -5.21
C ARG A 99 -6.03 -4.65 -5.65
N MET A 100 -4.72 -4.69 -5.86
CA MET A 100 -3.99 -5.93 -6.16
C MET A 100 -4.11 -6.92 -5.00
N MET A 101 -3.94 -6.45 -3.75
CA MET A 101 -4.08 -7.28 -2.55
C MET A 101 -5.51 -7.80 -2.37
N GLY A 102 -6.53 -6.96 -2.58
CA GLY A 102 -7.93 -7.41 -2.57
C GLY A 102 -8.30 -8.36 -3.72
N ALA A 103 -7.44 -8.51 -4.72
CA ALA A 103 -7.61 -9.42 -5.86
C ALA A 103 -6.70 -10.65 -5.79
N MET A 104 -5.99 -10.88 -4.68
CA MET A 104 -5.13 -12.06 -4.50
C MET A 104 -5.88 -13.36 -4.78
N GLY A 105 -5.19 -14.30 -5.43
CA GLY A 105 -5.79 -15.57 -5.84
C GLY A 105 -6.75 -15.48 -7.03
N THR A 106 -6.96 -14.28 -7.61
CA THR A 106 -7.82 -14.09 -8.80
C THR A 106 -7.00 -13.59 -10.00
N PRO A 107 -7.48 -13.80 -11.24
CA PRO A 107 -6.83 -13.23 -12.44
C PRO A 107 -6.72 -11.70 -12.45
N ARG A 108 -7.54 -11.00 -11.64
CA ARG A 108 -7.52 -9.54 -11.53
C ARG A 108 -6.24 -9.01 -10.86
N LEU A 109 -5.51 -9.84 -10.12
CA LEU A 109 -4.23 -9.46 -9.54
C LEU A 109 -3.24 -8.97 -10.62
N SER A 110 -3.07 -9.74 -11.70
CA SER A 110 -2.17 -9.40 -12.80
C SER A 110 -2.57 -8.11 -13.50
N HIS A 111 -3.87 -7.83 -13.60
CA HIS A 111 -4.39 -6.58 -14.17
C HIS A 111 -3.95 -5.34 -13.37
N TYR A 112 -3.91 -5.42 -12.04
CA TYR A 112 -3.44 -4.31 -11.22
C TYR A 112 -1.91 -4.22 -11.20
N SER A 113 -1.21 -5.35 -11.21
CA SER A 113 0.26 -5.42 -11.25
C SER A 113 0.84 -4.72 -12.48
N GLN A 114 0.22 -4.87 -13.66
CA GLN A 114 0.67 -4.22 -14.90
C GLN A 114 0.47 -2.69 -14.93
N LYS A 115 -0.31 -2.14 -13.98
CA LYS A 115 -0.68 -0.71 -13.94
C LYS A 115 0.09 0.12 -12.93
N LEU A 116 0.86 -0.56 -12.07
CA LEU A 116 1.79 0.05 -11.10
C LEU A 116 2.87 0.83 -11.85
#